data_AF-A0A5R1NK77-F1
#
_entry.id   AF-A0A5R1NK77-F1
#
_cell.length_a   1.000
_cell.length_b   1.000
_cell.length_c   1.000
_cell.angle_alpha   90.00
_cell.angle_beta   90.00
_cell.angle_gamma   90.00
#
_symmetry.space_group_name_H-M   'P 1'
#
loop_
_entity.id
_entity.type
_entity.pdbx_description
1 polymer ?
#
loop_
_entity_poly.entity_id
_entity_poly.type
_entity_poly.pdbx_seq_one_letter_code
_entity_poly.pdbx_strand_id
1 'polypeptide(L)'
;MTSLPETPAADAAPGPSAAACAVAELRALAAGLGESLRYSAVRRFDDGLLRVATAVEVLGRQVDALRVATAAEVADRSRPELGTGRLSAKRGGRTPGELLERVTLVSGPTANRRMRLGRQLRTGRSLAGEPLPPTFPATAIALATGASTRPMRSCPL
;
A
#
# COMPACT_ATOMS: atom_id res chain seq x y z
N MET A 1 -13.76 34.08 -27.72
CA MET A 1 -14.42 33.05 -26.91
C MET A 1 -13.40 31.96 -26.61
N THR A 2 -12.46 32.25 -25.71
CA THR A 2 -11.34 31.36 -25.37
C THR A 2 -11.54 30.87 -23.95
N SER A 3 -12.11 29.68 -23.80
CA SER A 3 -12.18 28.98 -22.52
C SER A 3 -10.82 28.32 -22.23
N LEU A 4 -10.17 28.74 -21.15
CA LEU A 4 -9.07 27.99 -20.52
C LEU A 4 -9.61 26.63 -20.02
N PRO A 5 -8.83 25.54 -20.10
CA PRO A 5 -9.13 24.35 -19.31
C PRO A 5 -8.77 24.60 -17.84
N GLU A 6 -9.72 24.33 -16.95
CA GLU A 6 -9.49 24.21 -15.52
C GLU A 6 -8.36 23.22 -15.23
N THR A 7 -7.33 23.70 -14.53
CA THR A 7 -6.34 22.85 -13.86
C THR A 7 -7.06 22.03 -12.78
N PRO A 8 -7.00 20.69 -12.78
CA PRO A 8 -7.57 19.91 -11.69
C PRO A 8 -6.79 20.24 -10.40
N ALA A 9 -7.53 20.68 -9.39
CA ALA A 9 -7.01 21.02 -8.08
C ALA A 9 -6.11 19.89 -7.56
N ALA A 10 -4.89 20.26 -7.17
CA ALA A 10 -3.96 19.39 -6.47
C ALA A 10 -4.69 18.74 -5.28
N ASP A 11 -4.78 17.41 -5.33
CA ASP A 11 -5.40 16.53 -4.34
C ASP A 11 -5.07 17.01 -2.91
N ALA A 12 -6.04 17.66 -2.28
CA ALA A 12 -5.89 18.18 -0.93
C ALA A 12 -5.68 16.98 -0.01
N ALA A 13 -4.47 16.88 0.56
CA ALA A 13 -4.10 15.77 1.43
C ALA A 13 -5.23 15.51 2.45
N PRO A 14 -5.76 14.28 2.54
CA PRO A 14 -6.86 13.99 3.44
C PRO A 14 -6.52 14.48 4.84
N GLY A 15 -7.41 15.30 5.42
CA GLY A 15 -7.19 15.90 6.74
C GLY A 15 -7.04 14.84 7.84
N PRO A 16 -6.59 15.23 9.05
CA PRO A 16 -6.36 14.29 10.16
C PRO A 16 -7.60 13.44 10.53
N SER A 17 -8.81 13.96 10.28
CA SER A 17 -10.07 13.23 10.45
C SER A 17 -10.21 12.06 9.45
N ALA A 18 -9.87 12.26 8.18
CA ALA A 18 -9.93 11.21 7.17
C ALA A 18 -8.94 10.07 7.45
N ALA A 19 -7.75 10.41 7.97
CA ALA A 19 -6.79 9.41 8.43
C ALA A 19 -7.33 8.60 9.63
N ALA A 20 -8.02 9.24 10.56
CA ALA A 20 -8.65 8.56 11.70
C ALA A 20 -9.78 7.62 11.26
N CYS A 21 -10.63 8.04 10.33
CA CYS A 21 -11.67 7.19 9.71
C CYS A 21 -11.05 5.97 9.03
N ALA A 22 -10.04 6.16 8.19
CA ALA A 22 -9.36 5.05 7.52
C ALA A 22 -8.75 4.04 8.51
N VAL A 23 -8.16 4.53 9.61
CA VAL A 23 -7.64 3.66 10.68
C VAL A 23 -8.77 2.89 11.37
N ALA A 24 -9.91 3.52 11.63
CA ALA A 24 -11.07 2.87 12.23
C ALA A 24 -11.65 1.77 11.32
N GLU A 25 -11.78 2.05 10.03
CA GLU A 25 -12.23 1.08 9.02
C GLU A 25 -11.28 -0.12 8.92
N LEU A 26 -9.96 0.12 8.85
CA LEU A 26 -8.97 -0.96 8.82
C LEU A 26 -9.04 -1.86 10.07
N ARG A 27 -9.29 -1.27 11.25
CA ARG A 27 -9.48 -2.03 12.49
C ARG A 27 -10.76 -2.86 12.46
N ALA A 28 -11.86 -2.30 11.96
CA ALA A 28 -13.13 -3.01 11.83
C ALA A 28 -13.02 -4.20 10.86
N LEU A 29 -12.37 -4.00 9.70
CA LEU A 29 -12.09 -5.08 8.75
C LEU A 29 -11.22 -6.18 9.37
N ALA A 30 -10.16 -5.81 10.10
CA ALA A 30 -9.31 -6.79 10.79
C ALA A 30 -10.08 -7.59 11.84
N ALA A 31 -10.95 -6.94 12.62
CA ALA A 31 -11.81 -7.61 13.60
C ALA A 31 -12.77 -8.60 12.93
N GLY A 32 -13.49 -8.17 11.88
CA GLY A 32 -14.42 -9.03 11.14
C GLY A 32 -13.74 -10.25 10.50
N LEU A 33 -12.52 -10.08 9.98
CA LEU A 33 -11.70 -11.20 9.47
C LEU A 33 -11.33 -12.18 10.59
N GLY A 34 -10.91 -11.69 11.76
CA GLY A 34 -10.56 -12.53 12.91
C GLY A 34 -11.74 -13.31 13.47
N GLU A 35 -12.95 -12.75 13.41
CA GLU A 35 -14.18 -13.44 13.78
C GLU A 35 -14.56 -14.53 12.78
N SER A 36 -14.42 -14.25 11.48
CA SER A 36 -14.84 -15.14 10.39
C SER A 36 -13.85 -16.29 10.14
N LEU A 37 -12.55 -16.04 10.25
CA LEU A 37 -11.47 -16.98 9.93
C LEU A 37 -10.65 -17.35 11.17
N ARG A 38 -11.33 -17.78 12.24
CA ARG A 38 -10.65 -18.33 13.42
C ARG A 38 -9.78 -19.52 13.02
N TYR A 39 -8.61 -19.66 13.64
CA TYR A 39 -7.68 -20.78 13.38
C TYR A 39 -8.37 -22.16 13.49
N SER A 40 -9.32 -22.31 14.41
CA SER A 40 -10.12 -23.53 14.57
C SER A 40 -11.07 -23.83 13.41
N ALA A 41 -11.48 -22.81 12.64
CA ALA A 41 -12.31 -22.97 11.45
C ALA A 41 -11.50 -23.51 10.26
N VAL A 42 -10.21 -23.17 10.16
CA VAL A 42 -9.34 -23.62 9.07
C VAL A 42 -9.25 -25.14 8.99
N ARG A 43 -9.25 -25.83 10.15
CA ARG A 43 -9.20 -27.29 10.24
C ARG A 43 -10.48 -27.99 9.75
N ARG A 44 -11.59 -27.26 9.59
CA ARG A 44 -12.89 -27.80 9.15
C ARG A 44 -13.14 -27.62 7.65
N PHE A 45 -12.28 -26.89 6.94
CA PHE A 45 -12.39 -26.83 5.50
C PHE A 45 -11.70 -28.07 4.94
N ASP A 46 -12.49 -29.06 4.52
CA ASP A 46 -11.99 -30.25 3.83
C ASP A 46 -11.59 -29.85 2.39
N ASP A 47 -12.43 -30.12 1.40
CA ASP A 47 -12.17 -29.74 -0.01
C ASP A 47 -12.20 -28.21 -0.25
N GLY A 48 -12.78 -27.46 0.67
CA GLY A 48 -12.85 -26.00 0.63
C GLY A 48 -11.52 -25.31 0.99
N LEU A 49 -10.55 -26.02 1.58
CA LEU A 49 -9.35 -25.39 2.14
C LEU A 49 -8.53 -24.63 1.11
N LEU A 50 -8.34 -25.22 -0.08
CA LEU A 50 -7.57 -24.59 -1.16
C LEU A 50 -8.26 -23.35 -1.71
N ARG A 51 -9.60 -23.32 -1.73
CA ARG A 51 -10.38 -22.13 -2.12
C ARG A 51 -10.22 -21.03 -1.08
N VAL A 52 -10.29 -21.36 0.20
CA VAL A 52 -10.05 -20.43 1.30
C VAL A 52 -8.60 -19.90 1.25
N ALA A 53 -7.61 -20.77 1.05
CA ALA A 53 -6.21 -20.36 0.91
C ALA A 53 -6.01 -19.40 -0.28
N THR A 54 -6.65 -19.68 -1.42
CA THR A 54 -6.62 -18.79 -2.59
C THR A 54 -7.23 -17.42 -2.28
N ALA A 55 -8.36 -17.37 -1.57
CA ALA A 55 -9.01 -16.12 -1.19
C ALA A 55 -8.15 -15.30 -0.20
N VAL A 56 -7.54 -15.97 0.79
CA VAL A 56 -6.59 -15.35 1.73
C VAL A 56 -5.41 -14.75 0.99
N GLU A 57 -4.88 -15.43 -0.02
CA GLU A 57 -3.79 -14.90 -0.85
C GLU A 57 -4.19 -13.67 -1.68
N VAL A 58 -5.40 -13.63 -2.22
CA VAL A 58 -5.93 -12.43 -2.92
C VAL A 58 -5.99 -11.24 -1.97
N LEU A 59 -6.56 -11.43 -0.78
CA LEU A 59 -6.65 -10.40 0.26
C LEU A 59 -5.24 -9.97 0.72
N GLY A 60 -4.35 -10.92 0.95
CA GLY A 60 -2.96 -10.68 1.34
C GLY A 60 -2.23 -9.77 0.36
N ARG A 61 -2.41 -10.00 -0.95
CA ARG A 61 -1.84 -9.14 -2.00
C ARG A 61 -2.41 -7.72 -1.99
N GLN A 62 -3.70 -7.54 -1.74
CA GLN A 62 -4.31 -6.21 -1.58
C GLN A 62 -3.73 -5.47 -0.38
N VAL A 63 -3.58 -6.15 0.76
CA VAL A 63 -2.96 -5.58 1.96
C VAL A 63 -1.48 -5.25 1.71
N ASP A 64 -0.76 -6.11 0.99
CA ASP A 64 0.63 -5.86 0.59
C ASP A 64 0.74 -4.66 -0.35
N ALA A 65 -0.25 -4.42 -1.22
CA ALA A 65 -0.34 -3.21 -2.03
C ALA A 65 -0.36 -1.95 -1.16
N LEU A 66 -1.22 -1.94 -0.15
CA LEU A 66 -1.32 -0.82 0.79
C LEU A 66 -0.03 -0.64 1.61
N ARG A 67 0.61 -1.74 2.04
CA ARG A 67 1.90 -1.70 2.74
C ARG A 67 3.02 -1.10 1.86
N VAL A 68 3.01 -1.42 0.57
CA VAL A 68 3.97 -0.90 -0.40
C VAL A 68 3.70 0.57 -0.70
N ALA A 69 2.43 0.95 -0.92
CA ALA A 69 2.04 2.33 -1.20
C ALA A 69 2.34 3.27 -0.02
N THR A 70 1.98 2.87 1.21
CA THR A 70 2.27 3.65 2.42
C THR A 70 3.77 3.80 2.66
N ALA A 71 4.56 2.75 2.46
CA ALA A 71 6.02 2.83 2.54
C ALA A 71 6.61 3.78 1.48
N ALA A 72 6.08 3.76 0.25
CA ALA A 72 6.50 4.67 -0.81
C ALA A 72 6.26 6.14 -0.44
N GLU A 73 5.09 6.44 0.12
CA GLU A 73 4.72 7.79 0.52
C GLU A 73 5.56 8.28 1.70
N VAL A 74 5.84 7.42 2.68
CA VAL A 74 6.75 7.75 3.79
C VAL A 74 8.16 8.03 3.26
N ALA A 75 8.65 7.23 2.31
CA ALA A 75 9.94 7.45 1.68
C ALA A 75 9.99 8.79 0.92
N ASP A 76 8.93 9.09 0.18
CA ASP A 76 8.78 10.32 -0.61
C ASP A 76 8.79 11.56 0.27
N ARG A 77 8.01 11.56 1.35
CA ARG A 77 7.95 12.67 2.31
C ARG A 77 9.18 12.75 3.22
N SER A 78 10.08 11.78 3.16
CA SER A 78 11.32 11.72 3.95
C SER A 78 12.58 11.89 3.12
N ARG A 79 12.47 12.32 1.86
CA ARG A 79 13.62 12.46 0.97
C ARG A 79 14.67 13.43 1.54
N PRO A 80 15.96 13.16 1.30
CA PRO A 80 17.06 14.03 1.76
C PRO A 80 16.90 15.48 1.32
N GLU A 81 16.38 15.72 0.11
CA GLU A 81 16.16 17.06 -0.46
C GLU A 81 15.28 17.98 0.42
N LEU A 82 14.46 17.40 1.31
CA LEU A 82 13.60 18.16 2.23
C LEU A 82 14.33 18.62 3.50
N GLY A 83 15.60 18.25 3.71
CA GLY A 83 16.40 18.68 4.86
C GLY A 83 15.74 18.36 6.21
N THR A 84 15.60 19.37 7.08
CA THR A 84 14.88 19.25 8.36
C THR A 84 13.37 19.12 8.21
N GLY A 85 12.84 19.50 7.04
CA GLY A 85 11.43 19.39 6.67
C GLY A 85 10.96 17.97 6.41
N ARG A 86 11.90 17.03 6.22
CA ARG A 86 11.61 15.61 5.91
C ARG A 86 10.85 14.94 7.06
N LEU A 87 9.86 14.11 6.71
CA LEU A 87 8.95 13.45 7.65
C LEU A 87 9.71 12.62 8.70
N SER A 88 10.75 11.89 8.31
CA SER A 88 11.58 11.14 9.26
C SER A 88 12.17 12.04 10.34
N ALA A 89 12.75 13.19 9.97
CA ALA A 89 13.34 14.13 10.93
C ALA A 89 12.27 14.72 11.87
N LYS A 90 11.13 15.15 11.32
CA LYS A 90 9.98 15.66 12.11
C LYS A 90 9.42 14.65 13.10
N ARG A 91 9.63 13.35 12.86
CA ARG A 91 9.20 12.26 13.73
C ARG A 91 10.36 11.65 14.52
N GLY A 92 11.54 12.29 14.56
CA GLY A 92 12.68 11.81 15.34
C GLY A 92 13.30 10.51 14.83
N GLY A 93 13.28 10.27 13.51
CA GLY A 93 13.97 9.17 12.84
C GLY A 93 15.04 9.71 11.87
N ARG A 94 16.17 9.01 11.75
CA ARG A 94 17.30 9.45 10.91
C ARG A 94 17.06 9.15 9.44
N THR A 95 16.29 8.09 9.15
CA THR A 95 15.94 7.63 7.81
C THR A 95 14.46 7.24 7.72
N PRO A 96 13.85 7.22 6.50
CA PRO A 96 12.51 6.67 6.33
C PRO A 96 12.40 5.18 6.70
N GLY A 97 13.47 4.40 6.46
CA GLY A 97 13.52 2.98 6.82
C GLY A 97 13.37 2.79 8.33
N GLU A 98 14.20 3.49 9.10
CA GLU A 98 14.14 3.50 10.57
C GLU A 98 12.76 3.95 11.09
N LEU A 99 12.18 4.99 10.49
CA LEU A 99 10.83 5.44 10.87
C LEU A 99 9.79 4.32 10.64
N LEU A 100 9.82 3.65 9.49
CA LEU A 100 8.91 2.55 9.17
C LEU A 100 9.11 1.35 10.09
N GLU A 101 10.35 0.97 10.37
CA GLU A 101 10.67 -0.11 11.31
C GLU A 101 10.06 0.15 12.68
N ARG A 102 10.26 1.36 13.22
CA ARG A 102 9.74 1.73 14.54
C ARG A 102 8.20 1.79 14.58
N VAL A 103 7.55 2.31 13.54
CA VAL A 103 6.09 2.51 13.53
C VAL A 103 5.33 1.23 13.17
N THR A 104 5.90 0.39 12.31
CA THR A 104 5.21 -0.82 11.78
C THR A 104 5.76 -2.13 12.34
N LEU A 105 6.84 -2.06 13.13
CA LEU A 105 7.51 -3.20 13.76
C LEU A 105 8.04 -4.26 12.78
N VAL A 106 8.26 -3.88 11.52
CA VAL A 106 8.92 -4.75 10.53
C VAL A 106 10.42 -4.56 10.55
N SER A 107 11.17 -5.57 10.11
CA SER A 107 12.62 -5.47 9.92
C SER A 107 13.00 -4.41 8.87
N GLY A 108 14.18 -3.81 9.00
CA GLY A 108 14.72 -2.88 7.99
C GLY A 108 14.80 -3.40 6.56
N PRO A 109 15.25 -4.64 6.29
CA PRO A 109 15.21 -5.22 4.96
C PRO A 109 13.80 -5.25 4.35
N THR A 110 12.78 -5.53 5.17
CA THR A 110 11.37 -5.52 4.75
C THR A 110 10.88 -4.12 4.43
N ALA A 111 11.16 -3.14 5.30
CA ALA A 111 10.83 -1.73 5.05
C ALA A 111 11.49 -1.23 3.75
N ASN A 112 12.78 -1.49 3.58
CA ASN A 112 13.54 -1.11 2.38
C ASN A 112 13.00 -1.77 1.11
N ARG A 113 12.65 -3.06 1.17
CA ARG A 113 12.04 -3.78 0.03
C ARG A 113 10.72 -3.12 -0.38
N ARG A 114 9.84 -2.81 0.59
CA ARG A 114 8.56 -2.14 0.34
C ARG A 114 8.74 -0.75 -0.26
N MET A 115 9.64 0.06 0.29
CA MET A 115 9.95 1.40 -0.24
C MET A 115 10.48 1.34 -1.69
N ARG A 116 11.38 0.40 -1.98
CA ARG A 116 11.94 0.24 -3.33
C ARG A 116 10.88 -0.18 -4.34
N LEU A 117 10.06 -1.17 -3.99
CA LEU A 117 8.95 -1.61 -4.85
C LEU A 117 7.94 -0.48 -5.07
N GLY A 118 7.54 0.20 -3.99
CA GLY A 118 6.54 1.26 -4.05
C GLY A 118 6.98 2.47 -4.88
N ARG A 119 8.28 2.78 -4.90
CA ARG A 119 8.84 3.81 -5.78
C ARG A 119 8.58 3.52 -7.27
N GLN A 120 8.56 2.25 -7.66
CA GLN A 120 8.33 1.83 -9.05
C GLN A 120 6.84 1.78 -9.41
N LEU A 121 5.96 1.63 -8.42
CA LEU A 121 4.52 1.43 -8.61
C LEU A 121 3.67 2.67 -8.37
N ARG A 122 4.22 3.68 -7.68
CA ARG A 122 3.51 4.93 -7.42
C ARG A 122 3.54 5.85 -8.64
N THR A 123 2.51 6.68 -8.78
CA THR A 123 2.52 7.85 -9.66
C THR A 123 3.56 8.84 -9.14
N GLY A 124 4.53 9.19 -9.99
CA GLY A 124 5.56 10.17 -9.69
C GLY A 124 5.06 11.61 -9.86
N ARG A 125 5.95 12.58 -9.63
CA ARG A 125 5.74 13.98 -10.03
C ARG A 125 6.95 14.50 -10.76
N SER A 126 6.74 15.31 -11.79
CA SER A 126 7.78 15.98 -12.54
C SER A 126 8.37 17.12 -11.69
N LEU A 127 9.46 17.73 -12.14
CA LEU A 127 9.96 18.96 -11.52
C LEU A 127 8.94 20.11 -11.57
N ALA A 128 8.05 20.10 -12.57
CA ALA A 128 6.94 21.05 -12.72
C ALA A 128 5.70 20.64 -11.91
N GLY A 129 5.72 19.52 -11.19
CA GLY A 129 4.60 19.04 -10.36
C GLY A 129 3.62 18.11 -11.07
N GLU A 130 3.73 17.98 -12.40
CA GLU A 130 2.85 17.13 -13.22
C GLU A 130 2.95 15.64 -12.83
N PRO A 131 1.83 14.89 -12.83
CA PRO A 131 1.85 13.47 -12.51
C PRO A 131 2.61 12.68 -13.58
N LEU A 132 3.57 11.85 -13.14
CA LEU A 132 4.22 10.88 -14.01
C LEU A 132 3.60 9.50 -13.80
N PRO A 133 3.29 8.76 -14.87
CA PRO A 133 2.80 7.39 -14.74
C PRO A 133 3.84 6.53 -13.99
N PRO A 134 3.37 5.50 -13.26
CA PRO A 134 4.27 4.56 -12.60
C PRO A 134 5.15 3.83 -13.61
N THR A 135 6.33 3.37 -13.18
CA THR A 135 7.24 2.59 -14.04
C THR A 135 6.61 1.29 -14.53
N PHE A 136 5.74 0.68 -13.70
CA PHE A 136 5.00 -0.54 -14.07
C PHE A 136 3.49 -0.37 -13.83
N PRO A 137 2.74 0.27 -14.75
CA PRO A 137 1.32 0.56 -14.56
C PRO A 137 0.44 -0.69 -14.40
N ALA A 138 0.67 -1.72 -15.22
CA ALA A 138 -0.08 -2.97 -15.11
C ALA A 138 0.14 -3.67 -13.76
N THR A 139 1.37 -3.64 -13.24
CA THR A 139 1.70 -4.20 -11.92
C THR A 139 1.04 -3.40 -10.80
N ALA A 140 1.01 -2.07 -10.91
CA ALA A 140 0.34 -1.22 -9.93
C ALA A 140 -1.16 -1.53 -9.85
N ILE A 141 -1.83 -1.69 -11.00
CA ILE A 141 -3.26 -2.07 -11.08
C ILE A 141 -3.49 -3.49 -10.52
N ALA A 142 -2.65 -4.46 -10.90
CA ALA A 142 -2.77 -5.84 -10.44
C ALA A 142 -2.60 -5.93 -8.90
N LEU A 143 -1.64 -5.19 -8.35
CA LEU A 143 -1.41 -5.14 -6.91
C LEU A 143 -2.61 -4.52 -6.18
N ALA A 144 -3.14 -3.39 -6.69
CA ALA A 144 -4.30 -2.72 -6.11
C ALA A 144 -5.57 -3.60 -6.11
N THR A 145 -5.71 -4.47 -7.11
CA THR A 145 -6.87 -5.36 -7.25
C THR A 145 -6.67 -6.72 -6.56
N GLY A 146 -5.45 -7.05 -6.13
CA GLY A 146 -5.11 -8.39 -5.60
C GLY A 146 -4.95 -9.46 -6.69
N ALA A 147 -4.97 -9.06 -7.96
CA ALA A 147 -4.78 -9.95 -9.08
C ALA A 147 -3.34 -10.46 -9.15
N SER A 148 -3.14 -11.75 -9.41
CA SER A 148 -1.82 -12.29 -9.71
C SER A 148 -1.49 -12.04 -11.18
N THR A 149 -0.32 -11.49 -11.48
CA THR A 149 0.16 -11.33 -12.87
C THR A 149 0.40 -12.67 -13.58
N ARG A 150 0.43 -13.76 -12.82
CA ARG A 150 0.53 -15.12 -13.35
C ARG A 150 -0.88 -15.70 -13.49
N PRO A 151 -1.32 -16.11 -14.69
CA PRO A 151 -2.60 -16.80 -14.83
C PRO A 151 -2.54 -18.11 -14.04
N MET A 152 -3.57 -18.37 -13.23
CA MET A 152 -3.80 -19.70 -12.66
C MET A 152 -3.88 -20.66 -13.84
N ARG A 153 -2.92 -21.59 -13.95
CA ARG A 153 -3.10 -22.74 -14.83
C ARG A 153 -4.28 -23.51 -14.26
N SER A 154 -5.35 -23.64 -15.03
CA SER A 154 -6.51 -24.44 -14.65
C SER A 154 -6.05 -25.87 -14.37
N CYS A 155 -6.13 -26.32 -13.12
CA CYS A 155 -6.11 -27.74 -12.82
C CYS A 155 -7.42 -28.34 -13.38
N PRO A 156 -7.36 -29.41 -14.19
CA PRO A 156 -8.57 -30.14 -14.52
C PRO A 156 -9.10 -30.82 -13.25
N LEU A 157 -10.43 -30.75 -13.05
CA LEU A 157 -11.18 -31.52 -12.06
C LEU A 157 -11.24 -32.99 -12.48
#